data_AF-A0A962G5U5-F1
#
_entry.id   AF-A0A962G5U5-F1
#
_cell.length_a   1.000
_cell.length_b   1.000
_cell.length_c   1.000
_cell.angle_alpha   90.00
_cell.angle_beta   90.00
_cell.angle_gamma   90.00
#
_symmetry.space_group_name_H-M   'P 1'
#
loop_
_entity.id
_entity.type
_entity.pdbx_description
1 polymer ?
#
loop_
_entity_poly.entity_id
_entity_poly.type
_entity_poly.pdbx_seq_one_letter_code
_entity_poly.pdbx_strand_id
1 'polypeptide(L)'
;YLETWHADIEEFLELRDNTGDDARRTHNLNLANWIPDEFMRRVEADGEWSLFDPKRVPQLVDLWGEGFDAAYRQAEADGLAARTIRARELYARMLRTLAQTGNGWMTFKDRCNATSNQTARPDNVIHLSNLCTEILEVTSDRETAVCNLGSINLARHVVDGAFAYDKLAATVAVAVRQLDRVIDLNFYPIGSAATANRKWRPVGLGVMGLQDVFFQLRLAFDSAEAQALSAQIAEYIYFHALEQSCALAAELGAHPGFAETRAAAGELQFEHWPNARPSIAAARWDGLRARIRESGLRNSLLIAIAPTATIASIAGCYECIEPQVSNLFKRETLSGDFLVINRYLVEELKTLGLWTAEFRDAIKLAEGSIQGIAAIPERLRDIYRTVWELPQKALIDHAAARGAYIDQSQSLNLFQENPNIGRLSSMYMYAWKAGIKTTYYLRSRPATRIAKTTIGSEETQAPAPAVPSPDEAASAVVCSLENPVYCEACQ
;
A
#
# COMPACT_ATOMS: atom_id res chain seq x y z
N TYR A 1 1.75 -15.54 4.43
CA TYR A 1 1.25 -14.85 5.63
C TYR A 1 1.37 -15.79 6.81
N LEU A 2 1.82 -15.30 7.96
CA LEU A 2 1.87 -16.08 9.20
C LEU A 2 1.47 -15.19 10.39
N GLU A 3 0.65 -15.73 11.30
CA GLU A 3 0.31 -15.02 12.53
C GLU A 3 1.45 -15.04 13.55
N THR A 4 1.61 -13.95 14.31
CA THR A 4 2.79 -13.74 15.16
C THR A 4 2.89 -14.68 16.36
N TRP A 5 1.82 -15.40 16.72
CA TRP A 5 1.81 -16.40 17.78
C TRP A 5 2.22 -17.81 17.31
N HIS A 6 2.44 -18.02 16.01
CA HIS A 6 2.82 -19.34 15.51
C HIS A 6 4.17 -19.79 16.08
N ALA A 7 4.31 -21.06 16.48
CA ALA A 7 5.54 -21.62 17.05
C ALA A 7 6.78 -21.38 16.17
N ASP A 8 6.60 -21.46 14.85
CA ASP A 8 7.66 -21.31 13.84
C ASP A 8 7.88 -19.86 13.37
N ILE A 9 7.30 -18.85 14.04
CA ILE A 9 7.40 -17.45 13.60
C ILE A 9 8.83 -16.95 13.45
N GLU A 10 9.75 -17.40 14.30
CA GLU A 10 11.14 -16.99 14.21
C GLU A 10 11.85 -17.57 12.99
N GLU A 11 11.59 -18.84 12.66
CA GLU A 11 12.14 -19.48 11.47
C GLU A 11 11.54 -18.90 10.19
N PHE A 12 10.25 -18.57 10.22
CA PHE A 12 9.57 -17.86 9.14
C PHE A 12 10.26 -16.54 8.79
N LEU A 13 10.75 -15.80 9.79
CA LEU A 13 11.46 -14.53 9.59
C LEU A 13 12.87 -14.69 8.98
N GLU A 14 13.42 -15.90 8.97
CA GLU A 14 14.76 -16.22 8.42
C GLU A 14 14.69 -16.75 6.98
N LEU A 15 13.49 -17.04 6.46
CA LEU A 15 13.29 -17.68 5.15
C LEU A 15 13.84 -16.87 3.96
N ARG A 16 14.04 -15.56 4.13
CA ARG A 16 14.56 -14.65 3.11
C ARG A 16 15.96 -14.12 3.39
N ASP A 17 16.64 -14.66 4.40
CA ASP A 17 18.01 -14.29 4.69
C ASP A 17 18.94 -14.72 3.54
N ASN A 18 19.86 -13.83 3.16
CA ASN A 18 20.82 -14.10 2.08
C ASN A 18 21.93 -15.08 2.48
N THR A 19 22.06 -15.39 3.78
CA THR A 19 23.08 -16.28 4.32
C THR A 19 22.45 -17.31 5.25
N GLY A 20 23.14 -18.43 5.47
CA GLY A 20 22.71 -19.53 6.32
C GLY A 20 22.56 -20.83 5.54
N ASP A 21 21.81 -21.77 6.09
CA ASP A 21 21.53 -23.06 5.46
C ASP A 21 20.47 -22.88 4.35
N ASP A 22 20.87 -23.09 3.09
CA ASP A 22 20.00 -22.98 1.91
C ASP A 22 18.74 -23.86 2.00
N ALA A 23 18.82 -25.02 2.68
CA ALA A 23 17.66 -25.89 2.87
C ALA A 23 16.54 -25.22 3.72
N ARG A 24 16.86 -24.13 4.42
CA ARG A 24 15.95 -23.32 5.24
C ARG A 24 15.62 -21.98 4.60
N ARG A 25 15.76 -21.84 3.27
CA ARG A 25 15.51 -20.58 2.54
C ARG A 25 14.46 -20.73 1.45
N THR A 26 13.71 -19.65 1.22
CA THR A 26 12.69 -19.55 0.16
C THR A 26 12.81 -18.22 -0.57
N HIS A 27 13.90 -18.03 -1.33
CA HIS A 27 14.21 -16.78 -2.03
C HIS A 27 13.15 -16.30 -3.03
N ASN A 28 12.24 -17.18 -3.45
CA ASN A 28 11.18 -16.88 -4.41
C ASN A 28 9.81 -16.64 -3.75
N LEU A 29 9.71 -16.69 -2.41
CA LEU A 29 8.46 -16.44 -1.68
C LEU A 29 8.51 -15.12 -0.93
N ASN A 30 7.44 -14.35 -0.96
CA ASN A 30 7.31 -13.17 -0.11
C ASN A 30 6.77 -13.52 1.28
N LEU A 31 7.18 -12.75 2.28
CA LEU A 31 6.80 -12.95 3.68
C LEU A 31 5.97 -11.78 4.18
N ALA A 32 4.90 -12.08 4.92
CA ALA A 32 4.03 -11.09 5.54
C ALA A 32 3.56 -11.60 6.91
N ASN A 33 3.64 -10.74 7.92
CA ASN A 33 3.16 -10.98 9.28
C ASN A 33 1.70 -10.56 9.39
N TRP A 34 0.82 -11.45 9.84
CA TRP A 34 -0.60 -11.19 10.12
C TRP A 34 -0.75 -10.95 11.63
N ILE A 35 -0.81 -9.68 12.03
CA ILE A 35 -0.51 -9.25 13.39
C ILE A 35 -1.81 -8.96 14.16
N PRO A 36 -2.13 -9.69 15.24
CA PRO A 36 -3.22 -9.34 16.15
C PRO A 36 -2.85 -8.13 17.01
N ASP A 37 -3.84 -7.34 17.42
CA ASP A 37 -3.66 -6.16 18.25
C ASP A 37 -3.10 -6.53 19.64
N GLU A 38 -3.40 -7.72 20.16
CA GLU A 38 -2.80 -8.21 21.41
C GLU A 38 -1.28 -8.23 21.34
N PHE A 39 -0.71 -8.67 20.22
CA PHE A 39 0.75 -8.67 20.07
C PHE A 39 1.30 -7.23 20.16
N MET A 40 0.68 -6.28 19.46
CA MET A 40 1.12 -4.89 19.48
C MET A 40 0.99 -4.25 20.87
N ARG A 41 -0.09 -4.56 21.61
CA ARG A 41 -0.25 -4.13 23.01
C ARG A 41 0.82 -4.75 23.92
N ARG A 42 1.18 -6.02 23.73
CA ARG A 42 2.29 -6.67 24.47
C ARG A 42 3.63 -6.06 24.11
N VAL A 43 3.88 -5.67 22.87
CA VAL A 43 5.10 -4.94 22.46
C VAL A 43 5.19 -3.59 23.18
N GLU A 44 4.11 -2.82 23.18
CA GLU A 44 4.06 -1.51 23.84
C GLU A 44 4.31 -1.63 25.36
N ALA A 45 3.59 -2.56 26.01
CA ALA A 45 3.66 -2.80 27.44
C ALA A 45 4.95 -3.52 27.91
N ASP A 46 5.83 -3.90 26.99
CA ASP A 46 6.98 -4.76 27.31
C ASP A 46 6.51 -6.04 28.02
N GLY A 47 5.59 -6.75 27.39
CA GLY A 47 5.00 -7.99 27.86
C GLY A 47 5.67 -9.24 27.30
N GLU A 48 5.26 -10.39 27.83
CA GLU A 48 5.57 -11.69 27.26
C GLU A 48 4.61 -12.02 26.11
N TRP A 49 5.08 -12.89 25.22
CA TRP A 49 4.33 -13.40 24.07
C TRP A 49 4.54 -14.91 23.97
N SER A 50 3.45 -15.67 24.11
CA SER A 50 3.44 -17.11 23.96
C SER A 50 3.24 -17.52 22.49
N LEU A 51 4.04 -18.51 22.10
CA LEU A 51 3.98 -19.17 20.79
C LEU A 51 3.31 -20.53 20.93
N PHE A 52 2.46 -20.87 19.97
CA PHE A 52 1.63 -22.08 20.01
C PHE A 52 1.75 -22.91 18.73
N ASP A 53 1.61 -24.23 18.88
CA ASP A 53 1.32 -25.13 17.75
C ASP A 53 -0.18 -24.96 17.40
N PRO A 54 -0.53 -24.58 16.15
CA PRO A 54 -1.93 -24.40 15.75
C PRO A 54 -2.78 -25.66 15.95
N LYS A 55 -2.21 -26.86 16.02
CA LYS A 55 -2.95 -28.09 16.34
C LYS A 55 -3.49 -28.11 17.76
N ARG A 56 -2.83 -27.42 18.70
CA ARG A 56 -3.25 -27.33 20.11
C ARG A 56 -4.26 -26.23 20.35
N VAL A 57 -4.30 -25.22 19.48
CA VAL A 57 -5.15 -24.03 19.57
C VAL A 57 -5.81 -23.69 18.23
N PRO A 58 -6.49 -24.65 17.58
CA PRO A 58 -6.96 -24.49 16.20
C PRO A 58 -7.92 -23.31 16.03
N GLN A 59 -8.65 -22.93 17.07
CA GLN A 59 -9.59 -21.82 17.05
C GLN A 59 -8.95 -20.44 16.84
N LEU A 60 -7.66 -20.26 17.12
CA LEU A 60 -7.04 -18.92 17.08
C LEU A 60 -7.00 -18.31 15.67
N VAL A 61 -6.95 -19.15 14.63
CA VAL A 61 -6.91 -18.69 13.23
C VAL A 61 -8.23 -18.05 12.79
N ASP A 62 -9.35 -18.53 13.35
CA ASP A 62 -10.71 -18.07 13.02
C ASP A 62 -11.21 -16.96 13.97
N LEU A 63 -10.41 -16.57 14.96
CA LEU A 63 -10.77 -15.52 15.92
C LEU A 63 -9.96 -14.26 15.68
N TRP A 64 -10.56 -13.10 15.92
CA TRP A 64 -9.91 -11.78 15.88
C TRP A 64 -10.49 -10.87 16.97
N GLY A 65 -9.82 -9.74 17.23
CA GLY A 65 -10.23 -8.77 18.26
C GLY A 65 -10.38 -9.39 19.65
N GLU A 66 -11.40 -8.97 20.40
CA GLU A 66 -11.61 -9.43 21.79
C GLU A 66 -11.80 -10.95 21.90
N GLY A 67 -12.39 -11.59 20.87
CA GLY A 67 -12.55 -13.04 20.83
C GLY A 67 -11.20 -13.76 20.75
N PHE A 68 -10.29 -13.25 19.93
CA PHE A 68 -8.92 -13.74 19.86
C PHE A 68 -8.19 -13.50 21.19
N ASP A 69 -8.28 -12.29 21.74
CA ASP A 69 -7.60 -11.91 22.98
C ASP A 69 -7.96 -12.85 24.14
N ALA A 70 -9.26 -13.13 24.30
CA ALA A 70 -9.75 -14.03 25.35
C ALA A 70 -9.26 -15.46 25.14
N ALA A 71 -9.36 -16.00 23.91
CA ALA A 71 -8.93 -17.35 23.59
C ALA A 71 -7.40 -17.53 23.73
N TYR A 72 -6.63 -16.52 23.31
CA TYR A 72 -5.18 -16.49 23.43
C TYR A 72 -4.73 -16.52 24.90
N ARG A 73 -5.29 -15.64 25.73
CA ARG A 73 -4.97 -15.57 27.17
C ARG A 73 -5.44 -16.82 27.92
N GLN A 74 -6.55 -17.42 27.52
CA GLN A 74 -6.99 -18.70 28.08
C GLN A 74 -6.01 -19.81 27.73
N ALA A 75 -5.52 -19.89 26.49
CA ALA A 75 -4.51 -20.87 26.08
C ALA A 75 -3.17 -20.68 26.84
N GLU A 76 -2.78 -19.44 27.15
CA GLU A 76 -1.66 -19.15 28.06
C GLU A 76 -1.93 -19.73 29.46
N ALA A 77 -3.10 -19.47 30.04
CA ALA A 77 -3.48 -19.95 31.37
C ALA A 77 -3.57 -21.49 31.46
N ASP A 78 -3.98 -22.14 30.38
CA ASP A 78 -4.08 -23.59 30.26
C ASP A 78 -2.71 -24.27 30.03
N GLY A 79 -1.62 -23.50 29.94
CA GLY A 79 -0.27 -24.02 29.73
C GLY A 79 -0.08 -24.63 28.33
N LEU A 80 -0.80 -24.12 27.33
CA LEU A 80 -0.74 -24.64 25.96
C LEU A 80 0.43 -24.08 25.13
N ALA A 81 1.14 -23.09 25.66
CA ALA A 81 2.29 -22.49 24.98
C ALA A 81 3.39 -23.52 24.73
N ALA A 82 3.92 -23.55 23.51
CA ALA A 82 5.14 -24.30 23.19
C ALA A 82 6.38 -23.57 23.74
N ARG A 83 6.36 -22.24 23.69
CA ARG A 83 7.44 -21.36 24.16
C ARG A 83 6.88 -19.97 24.47
N THR A 84 7.50 -19.26 25.40
CA THR A 84 7.18 -17.86 25.71
C THR A 84 8.45 -17.01 25.51
N ILE A 85 8.31 -15.88 24.84
CA ILE A 85 9.38 -14.93 24.52
C ILE A 85 8.98 -13.51 24.89
N ARG A 86 9.90 -12.55 24.84
CA ARG A 86 9.57 -11.13 25.00
C ARG A 86 8.98 -10.58 23.71
N ALA A 87 7.81 -9.93 23.78
CA ALA A 87 7.14 -9.39 22.60
C ALA A 87 8.03 -8.40 21.81
N ARG A 88 8.78 -7.56 22.53
CA ARG A 88 9.73 -6.60 21.93
C ARG A 88 10.89 -7.26 21.19
N GLU A 89 11.34 -8.43 21.64
CA GLU A 89 12.40 -9.17 20.95
C GLU A 89 11.92 -9.70 19.60
N LEU A 90 10.72 -10.31 19.57
CA LEU A 90 10.11 -10.74 18.31
C LEU A 90 9.86 -9.55 17.37
N TYR A 91 9.32 -8.46 17.90
CA TYR A 91 9.07 -7.26 17.10
C TYR A 91 10.35 -6.67 16.51
N ALA A 92 11.43 -6.60 17.31
CA ALA A 92 12.73 -6.16 16.81
C ALA A 92 13.30 -7.09 15.73
N ARG A 93 13.06 -8.41 15.82
CA ARG A 93 13.40 -9.38 14.78
C ARG A 93 12.61 -9.14 13.49
N MET A 94 11.28 -8.95 13.58
CA MET A 94 10.42 -8.63 12.43
C MET A 94 10.91 -7.37 11.69
N LEU A 95 11.20 -6.30 12.42
CA LEU A 95 11.72 -5.05 11.84
C LEU A 95 13.09 -5.21 11.21
N ARG A 96 13.94 -6.08 11.78
CA ARG A 96 15.26 -6.38 11.22
C ARG A 96 15.13 -7.12 9.90
N THR A 97 14.31 -8.17 9.83
CA THR A 97 14.02 -8.89 8.59
C THR A 97 13.50 -7.95 7.52
N LEU A 98 12.56 -7.06 7.88
CA LEU A 98 12.00 -6.06 6.98
C LEU A 98 13.04 -5.06 6.46
N ALA A 99 13.93 -4.58 7.33
CA ALA A 99 15.01 -3.66 6.94
C ALA A 99 16.08 -4.32 6.07
N GLN A 100 16.37 -5.61 6.27
CA GLN A 100 17.45 -6.32 5.57
C GLN A 100 17.00 -6.90 4.24
N THR A 101 15.76 -7.38 4.16
CA THR A 101 15.27 -8.17 3.02
C THR A 101 14.15 -7.49 2.26
N GLY A 102 13.55 -6.41 2.81
CA GLY A 102 12.31 -5.83 2.30
C GLY A 102 11.07 -6.73 2.46
N ASN A 103 11.20 -7.90 3.10
CA ASN A 103 10.14 -8.89 3.33
C ASN A 103 9.80 -8.99 4.83
N GLY A 104 8.68 -9.62 5.14
CA GLY A 104 8.12 -9.61 6.50
C GLY A 104 7.22 -8.40 6.69
N TRP A 105 6.37 -8.11 5.68
CA TRP A 105 5.47 -6.97 5.68
C TRP A 105 4.57 -6.97 6.93
N MET A 106 4.18 -5.77 7.38
CA MET A 106 3.40 -5.59 8.60
C MET A 106 1.94 -5.38 8.24
N THR A 107 1.10 -6.37 8.54
CA THR A 107 -0.35 -6.33 8.26
C THR A 107 -1.14 -6.62 9.53
N PHE A 108 -2.20 -5.85 9.81
CA PHE A 108 -2.87 -5.82 11.11
C PHE A 108 -4.22 -6.52 11.05
N LYS A 109 -4.25 -7.76 11.56
CA LYS A 109 -5.37 -8.71 11.47
C LYS A 109 -6.69 -8.13 11.95
N ASP A 110 -6.68 -7.56 13.14
CA ASP A 110 -7.91 -7.14 13.82
C ASP A 110 -8.53 -5.95 13.12
N ARG A 111 -7.72 -4.98 12.67
CA ARG A 111 -8.21 -3.84 11.90
C ARG A 111 -8.79 -4.26 10.54
N CYS A 112 -8.15 -5.23 9.88
CA CYS A 112 -8.64 -5.78 8.62
C CYS A 112 -10.01 -6.45 8.79
N ASN A 113 -10.17 -7.28 9.81
CA ASN A 113 -11.43 -7.98 10.08
C ASN A 113 -12.51 -7.05 10.65
N ALA A 114 -12.18 -6.14 11.56
CA ALA A 114 -13.15 -5.27 12.23
C ALA A 114 -13.86 -4.29 11.29
N THR A 115 -13.27 -4.01 10.12
CA THR A 115 -13.76 -2.98 9.20
C THR A 115 -14.17 -3.53 7.84
N SER A 116 -14.01 -4.83 7.57
CA SER A 116 -14.43 -5.39 6.30
C SER A 116 -15.95 -5.54 6.22
N ASN A 117 -16.50 -5.26 5.04
CA ASN A 117 -17.92 -5.44 4.77
C ASN A 117 -18.35 -6.93 4.81
N GLN A 118 -17.42 -7.87 4.57
CA GLN A 118 -17.71 -9.31 4.49
C GLN A 118 -17.72 -10.02 5.86
N THR A 119 -17.18 -9.38 6.91
CA THR A 119 -16.92 -9.98 8.23
C THR A 119 -18.00 -9.62 9.27
N ALA A 120 -19.22 -9.30 8.82
CA ALA A 120 -20.35 -9.07 9.74
C ALA A 120 -20.77 -10.34 10.48
N ARG A 121 -20.53 -11.51 9.88
CA ARG A 121 -20.77 -12.82 10.50
C ARG A 121 -19.50 -13.36 11.14
N PRO A 122 -19.57 -14.00 12.32
CA PRO A 122 -18.41 -14.61 12.98
C PRO A 122 -17.69 -15.65 12.12
N ASP A 123 -18.42 -16.41 11.30
CA ASP A 123 -17.86 -17.47 10.44
C ASP A 123 -17.14 -16.92 9.21
N ASN A 124 -17.24 -15.62 8.94
CA ASN A 124 -16.57 -14.95 7.82
C ASN A 124 -15.31 -14.25 8.32
N VAL A 125 -14.16 -14.89 8.13
CA VAL A 125 -12.86 -14.42 8.61
C VAL A 125 -11.90 -14.16 7.45
N ILE A 126 -11.19 -13.04 7.53
CA ILE A 126 -10.07 -12.72 6.64
C ILE A 126 -8.80 -13.25 7.30
N HIS A 127 -8.23 -14.29 6.69
CA HIS A 127 -7.05 -14.99 7.21
C HIS A 127 -5.73 -14.39 6.72
N LEU A 128 -5.77 -13.66 5.61
CA LEU A 128 -4.61 -13.02 5.00
C LEU A 128 -5.03 -11.92 4.03
N SER A 129 -4.04 -11.14 3.57
CA SER A 129 -4.17 -10.30 2.38
C SER A 129 -3.57 -11.00 1.15
N ASN A 130 -3.49 -10.32 0.00
CA ASN A 130 -2.92 -10.84 -1.25
C ASN A 130 -1.40 -10.55 -1.37
N LEU A 131 -0.82 -10.77 -2.55
CA LEU A 131 0.59 -10.51 -2.82
C LEU A 131 1.01 -9.05 -2.58
N CYS A 132 0.12 -8.09 -2.86
CA CYS A 132 0.45 -6.66 -2.80
C CYS A 132 -0.17 -5.95 -1.57
N THR A 133 -0.73 -6.72 -0.65
CA THR A 133 -1.28 -6.29 0.65
C THR A 133 -2.49 -5.34 0.61
N GLU A 134 -3.14 -5.13 -0.54
CA GLU A 134 -4.31 -4.26 -0.69
C GLU A 134 -5.65 -4.98 -0.57
N ILE A 135 -5.70 -6.30 -0.79
CA ILE A 135 -6.95 -7.07 -0.85
C ILE A 135 -7.24 -7.72 0.49
N LEU A 136 -8.49 -7.62 0.94
CA LEU A 136 -8.94 -8.12 2.23
C LEU A 136 -10.30 -8.79 2.07
N GLU A 137 -10.25 -10.03 1.60
CA GLU A 137 -11.41 -10.85 1.27
C GLU A 137 -11.44 -12.11 2.14
N VAL A 138 -12.65 -12.56 2.48
CA VAL A 138 -12.86 -13.80 3.25
C VAL A 138 -12.41 -15.00 2.44
N THR A 139 -11.74 -15.94 3.10
CA THR A 139 -11.29 -17.20 2.52
C THR A 139 -11.68 -18.38 3.40
N SER A 140 -11.89 -19.54 2.79
CA SER A 140 -12.12 -20.81 3.51
C SER A 140 -11.70 -21.99 2.62
N ASP A 141 -11.83 -23.21 3.12
CA ASP A 141 -11.63 -24.44 2.34
C ASP A 141 -12.49 -24.50 1.05
N ARG A 142 -13.58 -23.72 0.99
CA ARG A 142 -14.51 -23.68 -0.14
C ARG A 142 -14.40 -22.40 -0.98
N GLU A 143 -13.78 -21.35 -0.44
CA GLU A 143 -13.77 -20.02 -1.04
C GLU A 143 -12.33 -19.51 -1.16
N THR A 144 -11.87 -19.37 -2.41
CA THR A 144 -10.59 -18.71 -2.72
C THR A 144 -10.87 -17.33 -3.27
N ALA A 145 -10.45 -16.29 -2.55
CA ALA A 145 -10.61 -14.88 -2.95
C ALA A 145 -10.03 -14.59 -4.35
N VAL A 146 -10.64 -13.64 -5.07
CA VAL A 146 -10.23 -13.27 -6.44
C VAL A 146 -10.27 -11.77 -6.60
N CYS A 147 -9.13 -11.21 -7.00
CA CYS A 147 -8.95 -9.79 -7.16
C CYS A 147 -9.30 -9.32 -8.58
N ASN A 148 -10.33 -8.48 -8.72
CA ASN A 148 -10.72 -7.85 -10.00
C ASN A 148 -10.35 -6.36 -9.97
N LEU A 149 -9.21 -5.99 -10.57
CA LEU A 149 -8.58 -4.66 -10.39
C LEU A 149 -8.76 -3.70 -11.56
N GLY A 150 -8.84 -2.42 -11.24
CA GLY A 150 -8.67 -1.31 -12.18
C GLY A 150 -8.33 -0.03 -11.43
N SER A 151 -7.62 0.91 -12.07
CA SER A 151 -7.18 2.15 -11.41
C SER A 151 -7.55 3.41 -12.18
N ILE A 152 -8.04 4.42 -11.46
CA ILE A 152 -8.36 5.74 -12.02
C ILE A 152 -7.09 6.59 -12.08
N ASN A 153 -6.79 7.17 -13.25
CA ASN A 153 -5.74 8.18 -13.38
C ASN A 153 -6.23 9.55 -12.88
N LEU A 154 -5.91 9.89 -11.63
CA LEU A 154 -6.36 11.14 -10.99
C LEU A 154 -5.81 12.40 -11.66
N ALA A 155 -4.64 12.31 -12.31
CA ALA A 155 -4.03 13.43 -13.02
C ALA A 155 -4.91 13.97 -14.15
N ARG A 156 -5.85 13.16 -14.66
CA ARG A 156 -6.82 13.55 -15.70
C ARG A 156 -8.06 14.23 -15.16
N HIS A 157 -8.18 14.35 -13.84
CA HIS A 157 -9.31 14.97 -13.15
C HIS A 157 -8.98 16.34 -12.59
N VAL A 158 -7.81 16.91 -12.90
CA VAL A 158 -7.54 18.33 -12.66
C VAL A 158 -7.87 19.11 -13.94
N VAL A 159 -8.77 20.09 -13.82
CA VAL A 159 -9.26 20.93 -14.91
C VAL A 159 -9.24 22.37 -14.41
N ASP A 160 -8.68 23.28 -15.21
CA ASP A 160 -8.61 24.72 -14.91
C ASP A 160 -8.07 25.05 -13.50
N GLY A 161 -7.07 24.28 -13.04
CA GLY A 161 -6.44 24.48 -11.74
C GLY A 161 -7.25 24.00 -10.53
N ALA A 162 -8.31 23.20 -10.74
CA ALA A 162 -9.13 22.61 -9.69
C ALA A 162 -9.40 21.12 -9.94
N PHE A 163 -9.71 20.38 -8.88
CA PHE A 163 -10.08 18.98 -8.98
C PHE A 163 -11.56 18.82 -9.38
N ALA A 164 -11.83 18.13 -10.49
CA ALA A 164 -13.14 18.01 -11.12
C ALA A 164 -13.90 16.77 -10.62
N TYR A 165 -14.63 16.94 -9.51
CA TYR A 165 -15.36 15.85 -8.85
C TYR A 165 -16.48 15.23 -9.70
N ASP A 166 -17.21 16.01 -10.51
CA ASP A 166 -18.24 15.47 -11.40
C ASP A 166 -17.65 14.54 -12.46
N LYS A 167 -16.48 14.89 -12.99
CA LYS A 167 -15.74 14.04 -13.93
C LYS A 167 -15.25 12.76 -13.27
N LEU A 168 -14.81 12.85 -12.01
CA LEU A 168 -14.41 11.69 -11.22
C LEU A 168 -15.59 10.74 -11.01
N ALA A 169 -16.76 11.26 -10.61
CA ALA A 169 -17.98 10.47 -10.42
C ALA A 169 -18.37 9.68 -11.67
N ALA A 170 -18.36 10.32 -12.84
CA ALA A 170 -18.63 9.65 -14.12
C ALA A 170 -17.61 8.55 -14.44
N THR A 171 -16.33 8.79 -14.13
CA THR A 171 -15.24 7.81 -14.34
C THR A 171 -15.41 6.59 -13.43
N VAL A 172 -15.73 6.81 -12.15
CA VAL A 172 -15.98 5.75 -11.16
C VAL A 172 -17.15 4.88 -11.60
N ALA A 173 -18.25 5.47 -12.05
CA ALA A 173 -19.43 4.71 -12.49
C ALA A 173 -19.13 3.77 -13.67
N VAL A 174 -18.32 4.23 -14.63
CA VAL A 174 -17.87 3.40 -15.76
C VAL A 174 -16.93 2.29 -15.27
N ALA A 175 -15.95 2.63 -14.44
CA ALA A 175 -14.97 1.67 -13.93
C ALA A 175 -15.63 0.54 -13.13
N VAL A 176 -16.53 0.85 -12.18
CA VAL A 176 -17.23 -0.17 -11.39
C VAL A 176 -18.08 -1.09 -12.27
N ARG A 177 -18.78 -0.55 -13.28
CA ARG A 177 -19.54 -1.37 -14.24
C ARG A 177 -18.64 -2.29 -15.07
N GLN A 178 -17.45 -1.82 -15.45
CA GLN A 178 -16.47 -2.66 -16.16
C GLN A 178 -15.93 -3.77 -15.26
N LEU A 179 -15.56 -3.44 -14.02
CA LEU A 179 -15.06 -4.42 -13.05
C LEU A 179 -16.11 -5.47 -12.69
N ASP A 180 -17.38 -5.10 -12.51
CA ASP A 180 -18.46 -6.07 -12.27
C ASP A 180 -18.62 -7.04 -13.44
N ARG A 181 -18.47 -6.55 -14.68
CA ARG A 181 -18.53 -7.42 -15.88
C ARG A 181 -17.34 -8.36 -16.00
N VAL A 182 -16.16 -7.99 -15.50
CA VAL A 182 -14.98 -8.87 -15.49
C VAL A 182 -15.30 -10.16 -14.72
N ILE A 183 -16.03 -10.09 -13.62
CA ILE A 183 -16.40 -11.26 -12.80
C ILE A 183 -17.13 -12.32 -13.64
N ASP A 184 -18.02 -11.91 -14.54
CA ASP A 184 -18.81 -12.83 -15.36
C ASP A 184 -18.03 -13.36 -16.58
N LEU A 185 -17.10 -12.57 -17.11
CA LEU A 185 -16.29 -12.91 -18.27
C LEU A 185 -15.03 -13.72 -17.92
N ASN A 186 -14.57 -13.62 -16.67
CA ASN A 186 -13.30 -14.20 -16.26
C ASN A 186 -13.32 -15.74 -16.33
N PHE A 187 -12.20 -16.31 -16.76
CA PHE A 187 -11.96 -17.74 -16.67
C PHE A 187 -11.36 -18.07 -15.29
N TYR A 188 -12.03 -18.94 -14.53
CA TYR A 188 -11.57 -19.36 -13.22
C TYR A 188 -10.85 -20.71 -13.31
N PRO A 189 -9.56 -20.79 -12.96
CA PRO A 189 -8.78 -22.03 -13.07
C PRO A 189 -9.17 -23.07 -12.01
N ILE A 190 -9.76 -22.63 -10.89
CA ILE A 190 -10.19 -23.50 -9.79
C ILE A 190 -11.64 -23.19 -9.39
N GLY A 191 -12.39 -24.21 -8.98
CA GLY A 191 -13.81 -24.09 -8.65
C GLY A 191 -14.09 -23.18 -7.44
N SER A 192 -13.25 -23.25 -6.40
CA SER A 192 -13.37 -22.42 -5.20
C SER A 192 -13.27 -20.92 -5.49
N ALA A 193 -12.44 -20.54 -6.47
CA ALA A 193 -12.31 -19.16 -6.94
C ALA A 193 -13.59 -18.68 -7.65
N ALA A 194 -14.15 -19.52 -8.52
CA ALA A 194 -15.41 -19.20 -9.20
C ALA A 194 -16.57 -19.07 -8.21
N THR A 195 -16.61 -19.91 -7.17
CA THR A 195 -17.62 -19.88 -6.10
C THR A 195 -17.52 -18.58 -5.30
N ALA A 196 -16.33 -18.25 -4.81
CA ALA A 196 -16.10 -17.04 -4.01
C ALA A 196 -16.46 -15.76 -4.81
N ASN A 197 -15.92 -15.63 -6.02
CA ASN A 197 -16.13 -14.42 -6.83
C ASN A 197 -17.60 -14.24 -7.26
N ARG A 198 -18.36 -15.33 -7.48
CA ARG A 198 -19.80 -15.24 -7.78
C ARG A 198 -20.66 -14.88 -6.57
N LYS A 199 -20.31 -15.38 -5.38
CA LYS A 199 -21.05 -15.10 -4.13
C LYS A 199 -20.87 -13.66 -3.66
N TRP A 200 -19.62 -13.19 -3.64
CA TRP A 200 -19.25 -11.91 -3.07
C TRP A 200 -19.16 -10.79 -4.10
N ARG A 201 -18.79 -11.13 -5.34
CA ARG A 201 -18.54 -10.18 -6.44
C ARG A 201 -17.63 -9.00 -6.04
N PRO A 202 -16.52 -9.21 -5.30
CA PRO A 202 -15.64 -8.11 -4.91
C PRO A 202 -14.93 -7.51 -6.12
N VAL A 203 -14.69 -6.21 -6.08
CA VAL A 203 -13.84 -5.51 -7.03
C VAL A 203 -12.84 -4.63 -6.27
N GLY A 204 -11.73 -4.31 -6.91
CA GLY A 204 -10.70 -3.42 -6.36
C GLY A 204 -10.47 -2.25 -7.30
N LEU A 205 -11.22 -1.17 -7.11
CA LEU A 205 -11.00 0.10 -7.78
C LEU A 205 -9.93 0.89 -7.03
N GLY A 206 -8.76 1.01 -7.63
CA GLY A 206 -7.64 1.80 -7.15
C GLY A 206 -7.53 3.16 -7.83
N VAL A 207 -6.41 3.83 -7.56
CA VAL A 207 -6.04 5.11 -8.18
C VAL A 207 -4.57 5.10 -8.56
N MET A 208 -4.19 5.98 -9.49
CA MET A 208 -2.82 6.32 -9.81
C MET A 208 -2.71 7.83 -10.08
N GLY A 209 -1.49 8.36 -10.00
CA GLY A 209 -1.21 9.77 -10.27
C GLY A 209 -1.65 10.72 -9.16
N LEU A 210 -1.70 10.29 -7.90
CA LEU A 210 -2.00 11.20 -6.79
C LEU A 210 -0.95 12.33 -6.68
N GLN A 211 0.33 11.99 -6.83
CA GLN A 211 1.41 12.97 -6.82
C GLN A 211 1.32 13.95 -8.00
N ASP A 212 0.84 13.52 -9.18
CA ASP A 212 0.56 14.42 -10.30
C ASP A 212 -0.50 15.47 -9.94
N VAL A 213 -1.55 15.08 -9.22
CA VAL A 213 -2.59 16.01 -8.75
C VAL A 213 -1.98 17.08 -7.86
N PHE A 214 -1.13 16.68 -6.91
CA PHE A 214 -0.45 17.63 -6.02
C PHE A 214 0.48 18.56 -6.78
N PHE A 215 1.19 18.10 -7.82
CA PHE A 215 1.97 19.00 -8.68
C PHE A 215 1.11 20.00 -9.43
N GLN A 216 0.04 19.53 -10.08
CA GLN A 216 -0.85 20.40 -10.86
C GLN A 216 -1.54 21.46 -10.00
N LEU A 217 -1.84 21.13 -8.73
CA LEU A 217 -2.44 22.04 -7.76
C LEU A 217 -1.41 22.77 -6.88
N ARG A 218 -0.11 22.56 -7.11
CA ARG A 218 1.01 23.17 -6.36
C ARG A 218 0.90 22.96 -4.85
N LEU A 219 0.58 21.73 -4.44
CA LEU A 219 0.48 21.30 -3.05
C LEU A 219 1.71 20.49 -2.65
N ALA A 220 2.29 20.79 -1.49
CA ALA A 220 3.32 19.93 -0.91
C ALA A 220 2.67 18.65 -0.36
N PHE A 221 3.32 17.50 -0.57
CA PHE A 221 2.71 16.20 -0.26
C PHE A 221 2.31 16.09 1.23
N ASP A 222 3.10 16.64 2.15
CA ASP A 222 2.85 16.63 3.59
C ASP A 222 2.04 17.85 4.09
N SER A 223 1.45 18.65 3.20
CA SER A 223 0.57 19.75 3.59
C SER A 223 -0.80 19.23 4.06
N ALA A 224 -1.46 19.98 4.95
CA ALA A 224 -2.80 19.64 5.42
C ALA A 224 -3.82 19.66 4.28
N GLU A 225 -3.66 20.56 3.31
CA GLU A 225 -4.49 20.66 2.11
C GLU A 225 -4.34 19.43 1.21
N ALA A 226 -3.12 18.93 1.02
CA ALA A 226 -2.88 17.70 0.26
C ALA A 226 -3.54 16.49 0.94
N GLN A 227 -3.42 16.39 2.27
CA GLN A 227 -4.06 15.33 3.04
C GLN A 227 -5.60 15.40 2.96
N ALA A 228 -6.17 16.59 3.12
CA ALA A 228 -7.61 16.81 3.01
C ALA A 228 -8.12 16.47 1.61
N LEU A 229 -7.40 16.90 0.56
CA LEU A 229 -7.74 16.58 -0.82
C LEU A 229 -7.67 15.07 -1.10
N SER A 230 -6.62 14.39 -0.64
CA SER A 230 -6.46 12.94 -0.75
C SER A 230 -7.63 12.17 -0.12
N ALA A 231 -8.04 12.57 1.09
CA ALA A 231 -9.18 11.99 1.79
C ALA A 231 -10.51 12.29 1.07
N GLN A 232 -10.70 13.52 0.58
CA GLN A 232 -11.90 13.91 -0.16
C GLN A 232 -12.03 13.16 -1.49
N ILE A 233 -10.93 12.97 -2.23
CA ILE A 233 -10.92 12.14 -3.45
C ILE A 233 -11.37 10.71 -3.13
N ALA A 234 -10.82 10.10 -2.08
CA ALA A 234 -11.19 8.75 -1.66
C ALA A 234 -12.66 8.65 -1.24
N GLU A 235 -13.17 9.66 -0.51
CA GLU A 235 -14.59 9.74 -0.14
C GLU A 235 -15.51 9.76 -1.37
N TYR A 236 -15.20 10.61 -2.36
CA TYR A 236 -16.00 10.72 -3.58
C TYR A 236 -15.94 9.42 -4.41
N ILE A 237 -14.77 8.77 -4.49
CA ILE A 237 -14.65 7.46 -5.14
C ILE A 237 -15.54 6.45 -4.44
N TYR A 238 -15.46 6.35 -3.12
CA TYR A 238 -16.25 5.38 -2.36
C TYR A 238 -17.77 5.62 -2.48
N PHE A 239 -18.20 6.88 -2.32
CA PHE A 239 -19.61 7.25 -2.46
C PHE A 239 -20.16 6.85 -3.82
N HIS A 240 -19.47 7.24 -4.91
CA HIS A 240 -19.94 6.97 -6.25
C HIS A 240 -19.78 5.50 -6.67
N ALA A 241 -18.81 4.78 -6.09
CA ALA A 241 -18.69 3.34 -6.29
C ALA A 241 -19.86 2.57 -5.65
N LEU A 242 -20.24 2.93 -4.42
CA LEU A 242 -21.43 2.39 -3.75
C LEU A 242 -22.71 2.74 -4.51
N GLU A 243 -22.84 3.99 -4.96
CA GLU A 243 -23.98 4.43 -5.77
C GLU A 243 -24.10 3.62 -7.06
N GLN A 244 -23.00 3.40 -7.77
CA GLN A 244 -23.02 2.60 -8.99
C GLN A 244 -23.30 1.12 -8.71
N SER A 245 -22.72 0.55 -7.64
CA SER A 245 -22.98 -0.83 -7.26
C SER A 245 -24.44 -1.06 -6.82
N CYS A 246 -25.04 -0.07 -6.15
CA CYS A 246 -26.47 -0.03 -5.82
C CYS A 246 -27.34 0.05 -7.09
N ALA A 247 -26.99 0.90 -8.05
CA ALA A 247 -27.69 0.98 -9.33
C ALA A 247 -27.61 -0.34 -10.12
N LEU A 248 -26.44 -1.00 -10.14
CA LEU A 248 -26.26 -2.31 -10.75
C LEU A 248 -27.06 -3.39 -10.00
N ALA A 249 -27.22 -3.30 -8.68
CA ALA A 249 -28.04 -4.22 -7.91
C ALA A 249 -29.52 -4.08 -8.25
N ALA A 250 -30.00 -2.85 -8.48
CA ALA A 250 -31.37 -2.61 -8.96
C ALA A 250 -31.61 -3.17 -10.38
N GLU A 251 -30.59 -3.14 -11.25
CA GLU A 251 -30.65 -3.65 -12.63
C GLU A 251 -30.50 -5.19 -12.71
N LEU A 252 -29.55 -5.77 -11.96
CA LEU A 252 -29.05 -7.14 -12.14
C LEU A 252 -29.21 -8.02 -10.89
N GLY A 253 -29.76 -7.47 -9.81
CA GLY A 253 -29.82 -8.09 -8.49
C GLY A 253 -28.56 -7.87 -7.65
N ALA A 254 -28.73 -7.79 -6.34
CA ALA A 254 -27.62 -7.76 -5.37
C ALA A 254 -26.76 -9.03 -5.47
N HIS A 255 -25.51 -8.95 -5.00
CA HIS A 255 -24.67 -10.15 -4.90
C HIS A 255 -25.28 -11.18 -3.91
N PRO A 256 -25.12 -12.49 -4.15
CA PRO A 256 -25.74 -13.52 -3.31
C PRO A 256 -25.44 -13.41 -1.81
N GLY A 257 -24.22 -12.99 -1.45
CA GLY A 257 -23.81 -12.79 -0.06
C GLY A 257 -24.27 -11.49 0.60
N PHE A 258 -25.11 -10.65 -0.03
CA PHE A 258 -25.39 -9.28 0.47
C PHE A 258 -25.96 -9.27 1.89
N ALA A 259 -26.91 -10.15 2.21
CA ALA A 259 -27.51 -10.23 3.55
C ALA A 259 -26.51 -10.62 4.66
N GLU A 260 -25.32 -11.07 4.29
CA GLU A 260 -24.23 -11.42 5.22
C GLU A 260 -23.25 -10.26 5.46
N THR A 261 -23.51 -9.08 4.87
CA THR A 261 -22.60 -7.93 4.90
C THR A 261 -23.00 -6.87 5.90
N ARG A 262 -22.04 -6.04 6.31
CA ARG A 262 -22.28 -4.84 7.14
C ARG A 262 -23.18 -3.83 6.44
N ALA A 263 -23.00 -3.65 5.14
CA ALA A 263 -23.80 -2.75 4.32
C ALA A 263 -25.30 -3.13 4.30
N ALA A 264 -25.65 -4.41 4.47
CA ALA A 264 -27.05 -4.82 4.63
C ALA A 264 -27.68 -4.35 5.94
N ALA A 265 -26.90 -4.24 7.02
CA ALA A 265 -27.30 -3.57 8.26
C ALA A 265 -27.26 -2.03 8.15
N GLY A 266 -26.72 -1.52 7.04
CA GLY A 266 -26.55 -0.10 6.79
C GLY A 266 -25.29 0.47 7.44
N GLU A 267 -24.30 -0.35 7.81
CA GLU A 267 -22.97 0.07 8.25
C GLU A 267 -22.06 0.27 7.03
N LEU A 268 -21.36 1.42 6.95
CA LEU A 268 -20.43 1.77 5.87
C LEU A 268 -19.02 2.00 6.40
N GLN A 269 -18.03 1.92 5.50
CA GLN A 269 -16.60 1.84 5.85
C GLN A 269 -16.15 2.94 6.83
N PHE A 270 -16.49 4.21 6.56
CA PHE A 270 -15.98 5.34 7.33
C PHE A 270 -16.48 5.38 8.78
N GLU A 271 -17.55 4.67 9.11
CA GLU A 271 -18.10 4.61 10.47
C GLU A 271 -17.18 3.83 11.43
N HIS A 272 -16.32 2.97 10.88
CA HIS A 272 -15.30 2.28 11.66
C HIS A 272 -14.03 3.13 11.90
N TRP A 273 -14.03 4.40 11.47
CA TRP A 273 -12.89 5.31 11.58
C TRP A 273 -13.26 6.55 12.39
N PRO A 274 -12.89 6.62 13.68
CA PRO A 274 -13.27 7.73 14.58
C PRO A 274 -12.83 9.12 14.09
N ASN A 275 -11.74 9.17 13.31
CA ASN A 275 -11.17 10.39 12.77
C ASN A 275 -11.72 10.75 11.38
N ALA A 276 -12.62 9.93 10.80
CA ALA A 276 -13.25 10.26 9.53
C ALA A 276 -14.07 11.55 9.67
N ARG A 277 -13.95 12.41 8.67
CA ARG A 277 -14.71 13.65 8.54
C ARG A 277 -15.28 13.70 7.12
N PRO A 278 -16.43 13.04 6.86
CA PRO A 278 -17.08 13.08 5.56
C PRO A 278 -17.37 14.51 5.12
N SER A 279 -16.92 14.88 3.93
CA SER A 279 -17.18 16.16 3.27
C SER A 279 -18.50 16.14 2.48
N ILE A 280 -18.96 14.97 2.05
CA ILE A 280 -20.26 14.80 1.41
C ILE A 280 -21.35 14.94 2.49
N ALA A 281 -22.36 15.77 2.20
CA ALA A 281 -23.46 16.05 3.12
C ALA A 281 -24.15 14.75 3.60
N ALA A 282 -24.42 14.67 4.91
CA ALA A 282 -25.04 13.51 5.56
C ALA A 282 -26.33 13.04 4.84
N ALA A 283 -27.18 13.97 4.41
CA ALA A 283 -28.41 13.65 3.67
C ALA A 283 -28.17 12.85 2.37
N ARG A 284 -27.03 13.03 1.70
CA ARG A 284 -26.68 12.22 0.52
C ARG A 284 -26.29 10.79 0.91
N TRP A 285 -25.55 10.64 2.02
CA TRP A 285 -25.24 9.32 2.58
C TRP A 285 -26.51 8.61 3.05
N ASP A 286 -27.43 9.30 3.73
CA ASP A 286 -28.69 8.74 4.17
C ASP A 286 -29.56 8.28 2.99
N GLY A 287 -29.64 9.10 1.93
CA GLY A 287 -30.30 8.73 0.69
C GLY A 287 -29.67 7.51 0.01
N LEU A 288 -28.34 7.41 0.00
CA LEU A 288 -27.63 6.23 -0.51
C LEU A 288 -27.90 4.98 0.34
N ARG A 289 -27.87 5.09 1.68
CA ARG A 289 -28.21 3.97 2.57
C ARG A 289 -29.64 3.48 2.37
N ALA A 290 -30.60 4.39 2.18
CA ALA A 290 -31.98 4.02 1.90
C ALA A 290 -32.08 3.18 0.61
N ARG A 291 -31.41 3.61 -0.47
CA ARG A 291 -31.35 2.84 -1.72
C ARG A 291 -30.64 1.50 -1.54
N ILE A 292 -29.51 1.46 -0.82
CA ILE A 292 -28.79 0.19 -0.53
C ILE A 292 -29.67 -0.79 0.22
N ARG A 293 -30.50 -0.33 1.18
CA ARG A 293 -31.44 -1.21 1.89
C ARG A 293 -32.53 -1.77 0.98
N GLU A 294 -32.95 -1.01 -0.03
CA GLU A 294 -33.97 -1.41 -0.98
C GLU A 294 -33.45 -2.37 -2.06
N SER A 295 -32.36 -2.00 -2.74
CA SER A 295 -31.83 -2.75 -3.89
C SER A 295 -30.70 -3.71 -3.54
N GLY A 296 -30.05 -3.53 -2.39
CA GLY A 296 -28.76 -4.13 -2.08
C GLY A 296 -27.60 -3.52 -2.86
N LEU A 297 -26.44 -4.19 -2.78
CA LEU A 297 -25.23 -3.88 -3.55
C LEU A 297 -24.90 -5.01 -4.50
N ARG A 298 -24.35 -4.69 -5.68
CA ARG A 298 -23.90 -5.67 -6.66
C ARG A 298 -22.54 -6.27 -6.30
N ASN A 299 -21.74 -5.58 -5.50
CA ASN A 299 -20.36 -5.93 -5.15
C ASN A 299 -20.18 -5.81 -3.63
N SER A 300 -19.58 -6.82 -2.99
CA SER A 300 -19.37 -6.81 -1.54
C SER A 300 -18.28 -5.83 -1.08
N LEU A 301 -17.27 -5.62 -1.92
CA LEU A 301 -16.12 -4.74 -1.69
C LEU A 301 -15.81 -4.03 -2.99
N LEU A 302 -15.37 -2.77 -2.92
CA LEU A 302 -15.27 -1.89 -4.09
C LEU A 302 -13.90 -1.27 -4.28
N ILE A 303 -13.21 -0.88 -3.21
CA ILE A 303 -12.05 0.00 -3.26
C ILE A 303 -10.84 -0.71 -2.70
N ALA A 304 -9.81 -0.89 -3.54
CA ALA A 304 -8.52 -1.42 -3.16
C ALA A 304 -7.43 -0.71 -3.98
N ILE A 305 -6.47 -0.09 -3.30
CA ILE A 305 -5.41 0.68 -3.96
C ILE A 305 -4.18 -0.23 -4.14
N ALA A 306 -4.13 -0.92 -5.28
CA ALA A 306 -3.02 -1.79 -5.67
C ALA A 306 -1.85 -1.00 -6.28
N PRO A 307 -0.63 -1.58 -6.34
CA PRO A 307 0.49 -0.97 -7.06
C PRO A 307 0.15 -0.86 -8.55
N THR A 308 0.62 0.22 -9.19
CA THR A 308 0.25 0.53 -10.58
C THR A 308 1.45 0.68 -11.50
N ALA A 309 2.59 0.05 -11.19
CA ALA A 309 3.87 0.24 -11.88
C ALA A 309 3.74 0.26 -13.42
N THR A 310 3.25 -0.84 -13.99
CA THR A 310 3.10 -0.95 -15.46
C THR A 310 2.06 0.01 -16.02
N ILE A 311 0.86 0.08 -15.43
CA ILE A 311 -0.24 0.88 -15.98
C ILE A 311 -0.03 2.39 -15.82
N ALA A 312 0.68 2.83 -14.78
CA ALA A 312 1.04 4.23 -14.59
C ALA A 312 2.11 4.67 -15.59
N SER A 313 3.07 3.80 -15.90
CA SER A 313 4.04 4.01 -16.97
C SER A 313 3.35 4.13 -18.34
N ILE A 314 2.41 3.22 -18.66
CA ILE A 314 1.59 3.29 -19.88
C ILE A 314 0.78 4.60 -19.93
N ALA A 315 0.15 4.99 -18.82
CA ALA A 315 -0.66 6.20 -18.74
C ALA A 315 0.17 7.50 -18.65
N GLY A 316 1.48 7.40 -18.42
CA GLY A 316 2.39 8.52 -18.24
C GLY A 316 2.09 9.35 -17.00
N CYS A 317 1.80 8.72 -15.86
CA CYS A 317 1.59 9.35 -14.54
C CYS A 317 2.41 8.63 -13.45
N TYR A 318 2.47 9.23 -12.26
CA TYR A 318 3.10 8.61 -11.10
C TYR A 318 2.27 7.44 -10.57
N GLU A 319 2.96 6.52 -9.90
CA GLU A 319 2.36 5.31 -9.39
C GLU A 319 1.42 5.59 -8.22
N CYS A 320 0.25 4.98 -8.28
CA CYS A 320 -0.58 4.74 -7.12
C CYS A 320 -0.90 6.03 -6.32
N ILE A 321 -0.64 5.98 -5.02
CA ILE A 321 -0.79 7.03 -4.00
C ILE A 321 0.56 7.52 -3.48
N GLU A 322 1.66 7.16 -4.15
CA GLU A 322 3.00 7.38 -3.65
C GLU A 322 3.52 8.77 -4.01
N PRO A 323 4.30 9.41 -3.12
CA PRO A 323 5.11 10.55 -3.52
C PRO A 323 6.19 10.10 -4.51
N GLN A 324 6.68 11.06 -5.29
CA GLN A 324 7.77 10.77 -6.23
C GLN A 324 9.04 10.31 -5.51
N VAL A 325 9.70 9.28 -6.06
CA VAL A 325 10.94 8.72 -5.50
C VAL A 325 12.14 9.66 -5.72
N SER A 326 12.19 10.30 -6.88
CA SER A 326 13.21 11.28 -7.27
C SER A 326 12.59 12.31 -8.23
N ASN A 327 13.22 13.47 -8.46
CA ASN A 327 12.89 14.31 -9.62
C ASN A 327 13.74 13.96 -10.86
N LEU A 328 14.62 12.97 -10.77
CA LEU A 328 15.49 12.52 -11.85
C LEU A 328 15.28 11.01 -12.05
N PHE A 329 15.00 10.60 -13.28
CA PHE A 329 14.70 9.22 -13.62
C PHE A 329 15.55 8.77 -14.79
N LYS A 330 15.97 7.51 -14.77
CA LYS A 330 16.57 6.85 -15.92
C LYS A 330 15.45 6.32 -16.82
N ARG A 331 15.52 6.60 -18.12
CA ARG A 331 14.64 6.03 -19.14
C ARG A 331 15.49 5.30 -20.17
N GLU A 332 15.36 3.99 -20.19
CA GLU A 332 16.04 3.12 -21.15
C GLU A 332 15.27 3.14 -22.48
N THR A 333 16.01 3.27 -23.58
CA THR A 333 15.46 3.21 -24.95
C THR A 333 16.36 2.33 -25.82
N LEU A 334 15.89 1.94 -27.01
CA LEU A 334 16.71 1.20 -27.98
C LEU A 334 18.02 1.92 -28.35
N SER A 335 18.06 3.25 -28.20
CA SER A 335 19.22 4.09 -28.52
C SER A 335 20.11 4.39 -27.31
N GLY A 336 19.85 3.76 -26.16
CA GLY A 336 20.58 3.94 -24.91
C GLY A 336 19.74 4.58 -23.80
N ASP A 337 20.44 4.92 -22.72
CA ASP A 337 19.87 5.38 -21.46
C ASP A 337 19.84 6.91 -21.36
N PHE A 338 18.67 7.47 -21.07
CA PHE A 338 18.47 8.91 -20.95
C PHE A 338 18.02 9.29 -19.55
N LEU A 339 18.68 10.28 -18.96
CA LEU A 339 18.21 10.90 -17.73
C LEU A 339 17.11 11.91 -18.04
N VAL A 340 15.96 11.73 -17.40
CA VAL A 340 14.76 12.55 -17.56
C VAL A 340 14.45 13.22 -16.22
N ILE A 341 14.29 14.54 -16.24
CA ILE A 341 13.87 15.30 -15.05
C ILE A 341 12.33 15.37 -15.03
N ASN A 342 11.74 15.34 -13.83
CA ASN A 342 10.30 15.50 -13.60
C ASN A 342 9.74 16.66 -14.44
N ARG A 343 8.80 16.34 -15.35
CA ARG A 343 8.18 17.30 -16.26
C ARG A 343 7.56 18.51 -15.55
N TYR A 344 6.92 18.30 -14.39
CA TYR A 344 6.27 19.38 -13.65
C TYR A 344 7.30 20.38 -13.12
N LEU A 345 8.39 19.87 -12.55
CA LEU A 345 9.52 20.69 -12.10
C LEU A 345 10.16 21.45 -13.26
N VAL A 346 10.34 20.80 -14.41
CA VAL A 346 10.89 21.47 -15.61
C VAL A 346 10.03 22.67 -16.02
N GLU A 347 8.71 22.53 -16.08
CA GLU A 347 7.82 23.63 -16.48
C GLU A 347 7.81 24.79 -15.46
N GLU A 348 7.89 24.49 -14.16
CA GLU A 348 8.04 25.52 -13.12
C GLU A 348 9.37 26.27 -13.26
N LEU A 349 10.48 25.56 -13.45
CA LEU A 349 11.80 26.17 -13.61
C LEU A 349 11.87 27.01 -14.89
N LYS A 350 11.23 26.58 -15.98
CA LYS A 350 11.12 27.39 -17.21
C LYS A 350 10.34 28.68 -16.95
N THR A 351 9.22 28.59 -16.26
CA THR A 351 8.38 29.75 -15.91
C THR A 351 9.14 30.77 -15.08
N LEU A 352 10.04 30.32 -14.20
CA LEU A 352 10.91 31.17 -13.39
C LEU A 352 12.20 31.63 -14.10
N GLY A 353 12.45 31.20 -15.34
CA GLY A 353 13.72 31.46 -16.03
C GLY A 353 14.93 30.75 -15.42
N LEU A 354 14.71 29.74 -14.56
CA LEU A 354 15.74 28.96 -13.87
C LEU A 354 16.12 27.67 -14.62
N TRP A 355 15.50 27.37 -15.76
CA TRP A 355 15.81 26.17 -16.55
C TRP A 355 17.08 26.35 -17.41
N THR A 356 18.25 26.41 -16.76
CA THR A 356 19.56 26.56 -17.41
C THR A 356 20.38 25.25 -17.36
N ALA A 357 21.50 25.20 -18.09
CA ALA A 357 22.42 24.04 -18.01
C ALA A 357 22.94 23.83 -16.58
N GLU A 358 23.31 24.92 -15.91
CA GLU A 358 23.78 24.90 -14.52
C GLU A 358 22.77 24.28 -13.56
N PHE A 359 21.49 24.69 -13.62
CA PHE A 359 20.46 24.11 -12.76
C PHE A 359 20.18 22.64 -13.10
N ARG A 360 20.19 22.27 -14.38
CA ARG A 360 20.02 20.85 -14.77
C ARG A 360 21.14 19.98 -14.21
N ASP A 361 22.37 20.46 -14.25
CA ASP A 361 23.52 19.72 -13.75
C ASP A 361 23.55 19.70 -12.22
N ALA A 362 23.11 20.77 -11.54
CA ALA A 362 22.89 20.78 -10.09
C ALA A 362 21.85 19.73 -9.65
N ILE A 363 20.72 19.61 -10.37
CA ILE A 363 19.68 18.60 -10.08
C ILE A 363 20.24 17.19 -10.29
N LYS A 364 21.01 16.94 -11.35
CA LYS A 364 21.66 15.64 -11.60
C LYS A 364 22.70 15.31 -10.52
N LEU A 365 23.49 16.30 -10.13
CA LEU A 365 24.51 16.14 -9.09
C LEU A 365 23.85 15.76 -7.75
N ALA A 366 22.70 16.37 -7.45
CA ALA A 366 21.87 16.09 -6.28
C ALA A 366 20.91 14.90 -6.46
N GLU A 367 21.04 14.10 -7.53
CA GLU A 367 20.26 12.87 -7.77
C GLU A 367 18.75 13.10 -7.76
N GLY A 368 18.33 14.26 -8.28
CA GLY A 368 16.93 14.67 -8.34
C GLY A 368 16.41 15.35 -7.08
N SER A 369 17.22 15.55 -6.03
CA SER A 369 16.87 16.49 -4.96
C SER A 369 17.06 17.93 -5.43
N ILE A 370 16.16 18.82 -5.03
CA ILE A 370 16.29 20.27 -5.23
C ILE A 370 16.47 21.05 -3.92
N GLN A 371 16.52 20.37 -2.78
CA GLN A 371 16.50 21.02 -1.47
C GLN A 371 17.74 21.90 -1.23
N GLY A 372 18.89 21.48 -1.77
CA GLY A 372 20.16 22.19 -1.65
C GLY A 372 20.36 23.35 -2.63
N ILE A 373 19.44 23.58 -3.56
CA ILE A 373 19.57 24.61 -4.60
C ILE A 373 18.88 25.89 -4.13
N ALA A 374 19.61 26.74 -3.40
CA ALA A 374 19.06 27.93 -2.73
C ALA A 374 18.36 28.94 -3.66
N ALA A 375 18.73 28.96 -4.94
CA ALA A 375 18.09 29.83 -5.93
C ALA A 375 16.66 29.38 -6.31
N ILE A 376 16.26 28.14 -5.99
CA ILE A 376 14.89 27.69 -6.18
C ILE A 376 14.06 28.13 -4.97
N PRO A 377 12.91 28.82 -5.18
CA PRO A 377 12.03 29.24 -4.09
C PRO A 377 11.65 28.10 -3.15
N GLU A 378 11.62 28.39 -1.84
CA GLU A 378 11.31 27.42 -0.79
C GLU A 378 9.98 26.68 -1.05
N ARG A 379 8.94 27.41 -1.45
CA ARG A 379 7.65 26.80 -1.80
C ARG A 379 7.75 25.72 -2.89
N LEU A 380 8.60 25.91 -3.89
CA LEU A 380 8.82 24.87 -4.91
C LEU A 380 9.64 23.70 -4.34
N ARG A 381 10.65 24.00 -3.51
CA ARG A 381 11.39 22.96 -2.79
C ARG A 381 10.46 22.10 -1.94
N ASP A 382 9.46 22.68 -1.28
CA ASP A 382 8.46 21.93 -0.50
C ASP A 382 7.59 21.02 -1.36
N ILE A 383 7.12 21.52 -2.53
CA ILE A 383 6.26 20.77 -3.46
C ILE A 383 6.99 19.57 -4.07
N TYR A 384 8.26 19.75 -4.44
CA TYR A 384 9.05 18.75 -5.16
C TYR A 384 9.97 17.95 -4.25
N ARG A 385 9.69 17.89 -2.94
CA ARG A 385 10.35 16.94 -2.05
C ARG A 385 10.22 15.53 -2.58
N THR A 386 11.31 14.79 -2.51
CA THR A 386 11.31 13.36 -2.82
C THR A 386 10.81 12.58 -1.62
N VAL A 387 10.44 11.32 -1.81
CA VAL A 387 9.98 10.46 -0.73
C VAL A 387 10.96 10.33 0.44
N TRP A 388 12.26 10.49 0.16
CA TRP A 388 13.34 10.44 1.15
C TRP A 388 13.43 11.70 2.02
N GLU A 389 12.82 12.79 1.57
CA GLU A 389 12.80 14.10 2.23
C GLU A 389 11.47 14.36 2.94
N LEU A 390 10.50 13.45 2.78
CA LEU A 390 9.19 13.53 3.43
C LEU A 390 9.19 12.80 4.77
N PRO A 391 8.55 13.38 5.80
CA PRO A 391 8.29 12.64 7.03
C PRO A 391 7.35 11.47 6.74
N GLN A 392 7.74 10.24 7.08
CA GLN A 392 6.92 9.04 6.84
C GLN A 392 5.57 9.09 7.58
N LYS A 393 5.51 9.85 8.67
CA LYS A 393 4.26 10.19 9.37
C LYS A 393 3.21 10.76 8.40
N ALA A 394 3.60 11.62 7.46
CA ALA A 394 2.68 12.20 6.49
C ALA A 394 2.08 11.12 5.56
N LEU A 395 2.88 10.16 5.08
CA LEU A 395 2.37 9.05 4.26
C LEU A 395 1.35 8.21 5.04
N ILE A 396 1.63 7.94 6.32
CA ILE A 396 0.73 7.21 7.22
C ILE A 396 -0.55 8.02 7.49
N ASP A 397 -0.45 9.33 7.72
CA ASP A 397 -1.60 10.19 7.97
C ASP A 397 -2.53 10.29 6.75
N HIS A 398 -1.95 10.44 5.56
CA HIS A 398 -2.70 10.34 4.31
C HIS A 398 -3.36 8.96 4.17
N ALA A 399 -2.64 7.88 4.49
CA ALA A 399 -3.15 6.51 4.41
C ALA A 399 -4.33 6.26 5.36
N ALA A 400 -4.24 6.74 6.60
CA ALA A 400 -5.31 6.63 7.58
C ALA A 400 -6.53 7.47 7.17
N ALA A 401 -6.31 8.70 6.69
CA ALA A 401 -7.39 9.59 6.29
C ALA A 401 -8.19 9.04 5.10
N ARG A 402 -7.52 8.54 4.05
CA ARG A 402 -8.20 7.88 2.92
C ARG A 402 -8.70 6.47 3.25
N GLY A 403 -8.08 5.78 4.20
CA GLY A 403 -8.48 4.44 4.66
C GLY A 403 -9.91 4.36 5.19
N ALA A 404 -10.44 5.49 5.68
CA ALA A 404 -11.85 5.64 6.03
C ALA A 404 -12.82 5.42 4.85
N TYR A 405 -12.34 5.50 3.62
CA TYR A 405 -13.15 5.34 2.40
C TYR A 405 -12.62 4.21 1.51
N ILE A 406 -11.81 3.29 2.08
CA ILE A 406 -11.28 2.10 1.42
C ILE A 406 -11.77 0.87 2.18
N ASP A 407 -12.72 0.15 1.61
CA ASP A 407 -13.34 -1.02 2.24
C ASP A 407 -12.43 -2.25 2.24
N GLN A 408 -11.46 -2.33 1.31
CA GLN A 408 -10.34 -3.27 1.37
C GLN A 408 -9.10 -2.63 2.04
N SER A 409 -7.97 -2.53 1.36
CA SER A 409 -6.78 -1.82 1.84
C SER A 409 -6.03 -1.14 0.69
N GLN A 410 -4.77 -0.82 0.93
CA GLN A 410 -3.90 -0.06 0.06
C GLN A 410 -2.46 -0.53 0.24
N SER A 411 -1.74 -0.70 -0.86
CA SER A 411 -0.32 -1.07 -0.86
C SER A 411 0.52 0.12 -0.41
N LEU A 412 0.70 0.26 0.90
CA LEU A 412 1.42 1.38 1.50
C LEU A 412 2.92 1.05 1.63
N ASN A 413 3.72 1.51 0.67
CA ASN A 413 5.17 1.55 0.83
C ASN A 413 5.59 2.61 1.85
N LEU A 414 6.61 2.29 2.64
CA LEU A 414 7.27 3.22 3.56
C LEU A 414 8.75 3.30 3.23
N PHE A 415 9.37 4.44 3.49
CA PHE A 415 10.68 4.77 2.99
C PHE A 415 11.57 5.25 4.12
N GLN A 416 12.76 4.68 4.26
CA GLN A 416 13.68 5.07 5.31
C GLN A 416 15.12 5.04 4.80
N GLU A 417 15.75 6.21 4.77
CA GLU A 417 17.20 6.31 4.63
C GLU A 417 17.87 5.86 5.95
N ASN A 418 18.90 5.02 5.84
CA ASN A 418 19.59 4.40 6.98
C ASN A 418 18.62 3.82 8.04
N PRO A 419 17.91 2.73 7.73
CA PRO A 419 16.96 2.14 8.66
C PRO A 419 17.65 1.74 9.98
N ASN A 420 17.04 2.14 11.10
CA ASN A 420 17.40 1.64 12.42
C ASN A 420 16.14 1.20 13.17
N ILE A 421 16.29 0.21 14.04
CA ILE A 421 15.16 -0.45 14.71
C ILE A 421 14.32 0.54 15.52
N GLY A 422 14.92 1.54 16.17
CA GLY A 422 14.19 2.52 16.97
C GLY A 422 13.22 3.38 16.12
N ARG A 423 13.70 3.89 14.97
CA ARG A 423 12.87 4.65 14.03
C ARG A 423 11.78 3.78 13.39
N LEU A 424 12.14 2.58 12.92
CA LEU A 424 11.18 1.66 12.34
C LEU A 424 10.11 1.25 13.36
N SER A 425 10.51 0.95 14.59
CA SER A 425 9.61 0.62 15.70
C SER A 425 8.58 1.72 15.92
N SER A 426 9.02 2.97 16.01
CA SER A 426 8.15 4.14 16.19
C SER A 426 7.21 4.33 14.98
N MET A 427 7.72 4.15 13.77
CA MET A 427 6.95 4.29 12.52
C MET A 427 5.83 3.25 12.41
N TYR A 428 6.12 1.97 12.62
CA TYR A 428 5.12 0.90 12.53
C TYR A 428 4.15 0.89 13.73
N MET A 429 4.61 1.28 14.92
CA MET A 429 3.72 1.53 16.07
C MET A 429 2.75 2.68 15.78
N TYR A 430 3.21 3.75 15.11
CA TYR A 430 2.34 4.83 14.67
C TYR A 430 1.35 4.36 13.60
N ALA A 431 1.78 3.57 12.61
CA ALA A 431 0.89 3.00 11.60
C ALA A 431 -0.23 2.15 12.23
N TRP A 432 0.11 1.28 13.19
CA TRP A 432 -0.86 0.48 13.93
C TRP A 432 -1.87 1.38 14.67
N LYS A 433 -1.39 2.35 15.46
CA LYS A 433 -2.25 3.27 16.23
C LYS A 433 -3.12 4.17 15.34
N ALA A 434 -2.65 4.50 14.14
CA ALA A 434 -3.40 5.26 13.15
C ALA A 434 -4.53 4.42 12.51
N GLY A 435 -4.60 3.11 12.80
CA GLY A 435 -5.63 2.21 12.27
C GLY A 435 -5.35 1.76 10.84
N ILE A 436 -4.08 1.79 10.40
CA ILE A 436 -3.69 1.23 9.11
C ILE A 436 -3.99 -0.27 9.09
N LYS A 437 -4.56 -0.75 7.98
CA LYS A 437 -4.87 -2.16 7.77
C LYS A 437 -3.62 -2.95 7.36
N THR A 438 -2.90 -2.46 6.35
CA THR A 438 -1.71 -3.12 5.80
C THR A 438 -0.62 -2.12 5.44
N THR A 439 0.63 -2.60 5.51
CA THR A 439 1.79 -1.95 4.90
C THR A 439 2.39 -2.89 3.86
N TYR A 440 3.26 -2.39 3.00
CA TYR A 440 3.89 -3.16 1.93
C TYR A 440 5.42 -3.15 2.07
N TYR A 441 6.17 -2.72 1.06
CA TYR A 441 7.62 -2.67 1.17
C TYR A 441 8.10 -1.56 2.12
N LEU A 442 9.13 -1.89 2.89
CA LEU A 442 10.06 -0.90 3.41
C LEU A 442 11.16 -0.69 2.38
N ARG A 443 11.21 0.49 1.77
CA ARG A 443 12.27 0.89 0.85
C ARG A 443 13.36 1.60 1.65
N SER A 444 14.59 1.12 1.55
CA SER A 444 15.73 1.77 2.19
C SER A 444 16.84 2.03 1.19
N ARG A 445 17.58 3.12 1.43
CA ARG A 445 18.84 3.40 0.74
C ARG A 445 19.94 3.72 1.75
N PRO A 446 21.20 3.36 1.46
CA PRO A 446 22.34 3.80 2.25
C PRO A 446 22.57 5.30 2.04
N ALA A 447 23.02 6.02 3.07
CA ALA A 447 23.33 7.46 2.95
C ALA A 447 24.60 7.78 2.16
N THR A 448 25.39 6.79 1.75
CA THR A 448 26.61 7.02 0.98
C THR A 448 26.28 7.60 -0.38
N ARG A 449 26.38 8.93 -0.49
CA ARG A 449 26.53 9.63 -1.76
C ARG A 449 27.82 9.09 -2.38
N ILE A 450 27.71 8.34 -3.47
CA ILE A 450 28.87 7.88 -4.22
C ILE A 450 29.68 9.14 -4.57
N ALA A 451 30.96 9.17 -4.18
CA ALA A 451 31.85 10.25 -4.56
C ALA A 451 31.95 10.27 -6.09
N LYS A 452 31.26 11.22 -6.72
CA LYS A 452 31.22 11.33 -8.18
C LYS A 452 32.57 11.83 -8.65
N THR A 453 33.30 11.00 -9.40
CA THR A 453 34.41 11.42 -10.25
C THR A 453 33.87 12.49 -11.18
N THR A 454 34.30 13.73 -10.95
CA THR A 454 33.91 14.92 -11.70
C THR A 454 34.15 14.72 -13.19
N ILE A 455 33.08 14.83 -13.98
CA ILE A 455 33.17 15.05 -15.42
C ILE A 455 33.55 16.52 -15.62
N GLY A 456 34.77 16.77 -16.10
CA GLY A 456 35.14 18.05 -16.71
C GLY A 456 36.42 18.71 -16.19
N SER A 457 37.59 18.14 -16.52
CA SER A 457 38.78 18.94 -16.84
C SER A 457 39.71 18.11 -17.75
N GLU A 458 39.82 18.60 -18.99
CA GLU A 458 40.81 18.38 -20.06
C GLU A 458 41.79 17.19 -20.02
N GLU A 459 41.81 16.49 -21.17
CA GLU A 459 42.83 15.61 -21.75
C GLU A 459 44.04 15.21 -20.88
N THR A 460 44.05 13.97 -20.41
CA THR A 460 45.27 13.14 -20.42
C THR A 460 44.93 11.64 -20.37
N GLN A 461 45.66 10.85 -21.14
CA GLN A 461 45.44 9.43 -21.44
C GLN A 461 45.22 8.54 -20.20
N ALA A 462 44.15 7.75 -20.21
CA ALA A 462 43.82 6.75 -19.20
C ALA A 462 44.48 5.38 -19.49
N PRO A 463 44.96 4.63 -18.49
CA PRO A 463 45.08 3.18 -18.59
C PRO A 463 43.71 2.52 -18.44
N ALA A 464 43.52 1.36 -19.07
CA ALA A 464 42.25 0.65 -19.16
C ALA A 464 41.65 0.26 -17.79
N PRO A 465 40.32 0.34 -17.60
CA PRO A 465 39.66 -0.13 -16.40
C PRO A 465 39.62 -1.67 -16.34
N ALA A 466 39.84 -2.21 -15.14
CA ALA A 466 39.65 -3.63 -14.86
C ALA A 466 38.16 -3.99 -14.92
N VAL A 467 37.86 -5.13 -15.56
CA VAL A 467 36.51 -5.71 -15.67
C VAL A 467 36.13 -6.30 -14.31
N PRO A 468 35.01 -5.87 -13.67
CA PRO A 468 34.54 -6.51 -12.45
C PRO A 468 34.03 -7.92 -12.74
N SER A 469 34.16 -8.82 -11.77
CA SER A 469 33.77 -10.23 -11.93
C SER A 469 32.25 -10.39 -12.00
N PRO A 470 31.74 -11.46 -12.63
CA PRO A 470 30.30 -11.70 -12.78
C PRO A 470 29.50 -11.73 -11.47
N ASP A 471 30.15 -12.05 -10.35
CA ASP A 471 29.50 -12.15 -9.04
C ASP A 471 29.16 -10.78 -8.41
N GLU A 472 29.91 -9.72 -8.72
CA GLU A 472 29.62 -8.37 -8.20
C GLU A 472 28.39 -7.75 -8.89
N ALA A 473 28.17 -8.06 -10.17
CA ALA A 473 27.03 -7.57 -10.95
C ALA A 473 25.69 -8.20 -10.51
N ALA A 474 25.71 -9.44 -10.02
CA ALA A 474 24.50 -10.14 -9.55
C ALA A 474 23.99 -9.58 -8.21
N SER A 475 24.87 -9.07 -7.35
CA SER A 475 24.49 -8.50 -6.04
C SER A 475 23.85 -7.10 -6.13
N ALA A 476 23.99 -6.41 -7.26
CA ALA A 476 23.47 -5.05 -7.47
C ALA A 476 22.01 -5.02 -7.99
N VAL A 477 21.42 -6.17 -8.32
CA VAL A 477 20.02 -6.27 -8.74
C VAL A 477 19.13 -6.47 -7.50
N VAL A 478 19.17 -5.50 -6.59
CA VAL A 478 18.23 -5.41 -5.46
C VAL A 478 17.26 -4.29 -5.75
N CYS A 479 16.05 -4.66 -6.16
CA CYS A 479 14.84 -3.84 -6.23
C CYS A 479 15.06 -2.33 -6.48
N SER A 480 15.72 -2.01 -7.59
CA SER A 480 15.89 -0.61 -8.01
C SER A 480 14.60 -0.08 -8.63
N LEU A 481 14.05 0.98 -8.05
CA LEU A 481 12.95 1.76 -8.65
C LEU A 481 13.38 2.49 -9.94
N GLU A 482 14.69 2.55 -10.22
CA GLU A 482 15.19 3.08 -11.48
C GLU A 482 15.04 2.07 -12.64
N ASN A 483 14.73 0.79 -12.33
CA ASN A 483 14.50 -0.27 -13.32
C ASN A 483 13.51 -1.34 -12.81
N PRO A 484 12.20 -1.03 -12.73
CA PRO A 484 11.17 -1.98 -12.27
C PRO A 484 10.97 -3.19 -13.20
N VAL A 485 11.47 -3.13 -14.44
CA VAL A 485 11.35 -4.20 -15.43
C VAL A 485 12.08 -5.49 -15.01
N TYR A 486 13.01 -5.43 -14.06
CA TYR A 486 13.81 -6.59 -13.63
C TYR A 486 13.52 -7.05 -12.20
N CYS A 487 12.55 -6.44 -11.52
CA CYS A 487 12.06 -6.99 -10.27
C CYS A 487 10.90 -7.94 -10.59
N GLU A 488 11.13 -9.25 -10.45
CA GLU A 488 10.09 -10.27 -10.63
C GLU A 488 8.87 -10.07 -9.70
N ALA A 489 9.00 -9.27 -8.63
CA ALA A 489 7.89 -8.90 -7.75
C ALA A 489 7.15 -7.60 -8.16
N CYS A 490 7.70 -6.82 -9.10
CA CYS A 490 7.06 -5.63 -9.68
C CYS A 490 6.54 -5.86 -11.12
N GLN A 491 6.85 -7.01 -11.73
CA GLN A 491 6.17 -7.53 -12.92
C GLN A 491 4.86 -8.21 -12.52
#